data_AF-A0A7K4DFK2-F1
#
_entry.id   AF-A0A7K4DFK2-F1
#
_cell.length_a   1.000
_cell.length_b   1.000
_cell.length_c   1.000
_cell.angle_alpha   90.00
_cell.angle_beta   90.00
_cell.angle_gamma   90.00
#
_symmetry.space_group_name_H-M   'P 1'
#
loop_
_entity.id
_entity.type
_entity.pdbx_description
1 polymer ?
#
loop_
_entity_poly.entity_id
_entity_poly.type
_entity_poly.pdbx_seq_one_letter_code
_entity_poly.pdbx_strand_id
1 'polypeptide(L)'
;KFDIHGYTVEIETNGTLDFREMQPYASICMDVKCPSSGEESNLALLRHITPRDCVKFVVADEADLLYARTVMAHCDIRGEIIISPVEGSDYRAIADRIVEENLPVRFQVQLHKILGMR
;
A
#
# COMPACT_ATOMS: atom_id res chain seq x y z
N LYS A 1 24.14 5.92 -7.87
CA LYS A 1 24.36 7.38 -7.91
C LYS A 1 23.71 8.15 -6.75
N PHE A 2 22.62 7.69 -6.13
CA PHE A 2 22.04 8.32 -4.92
C PHE A 2 22.59 7.71 -3.62
N ASP A 3 22.85 6.41 -3.65
CA ASP A 3 23.58 5.61 -2.66
C ASP A 3 24.94 6.19 -2.26
N ILE A 4 25.73 6.68 -3.23
CA ILE A 4 27.04 7.32 -2.97
C ILE A 4 26.95 8.59 -2.11
N HIS A 5 25.75 9.20 -2.03
CA HIS A 5 25.47 10.37 -1.19
C HIS A 5 24.69 10.00 0.08
N GLY A 6 24.45 8.70 0.33
CA GLY A 6 23.72 8.21 1.50
C GLY A 6 22.21 8.37 1.42
N TYR A 7 21.64 8.70 0.26
CA TYR A 7 20.19 8.79 0.10
C TYR A 7 19.57 7.42 -0.12
N THR A 8 18.46 7.17 0.56
CA THR A 8 17.51 6.11 0.20
C THR A 8 16.42 6.73 -0.65
N VAL A 9 16.10 6.10 -1.78
CA VAL A 9 15.07 6.58 -2.72
C VAL A 9 13.91 5.58 -2.72
N GLU A 10 12.70 6.11 -2.62
CA GLU A 10 11.45 5.37 -2.73
C GLU A 10 10.58 6.03 -3.80
N ILE A 11 9.85 5.22 -4.56
CA ILE A 11 8.85 5.67 -5.53
C ILE A 11 7.49 5.19 -5.06
N GLU A 12 6.57 6.13 -4.83
CA GLU A 12 5.14 5.83 -4.69
C GLU A 12 4.50 5.77 -6.09
N THR A 13 3.77 4.69 -6.38
CA THR A 13 3.10 4.48 -7.67
C THR A 13 1.71 3.87 -7.47
N ASN A 14 0.75 4.22 -8.31
CA ASN A 14 -0.59 3.60 -8.30
C ASN A 14 -0.62 2.21 -8.97
N GLY A 15 0.53 1.72 -9.48
CA GLY A 15 0.62 0.42 -10.12
C GLY A 15 -0.14 0.30 -11.45
N THR A 16 -0.36 1.40 -12.17
CA THR A 16 -0.89 1.38 -13.55
C THR A 16 0.21 1.17 -14.60
N LEU A 17 1.45 1.55 -14.28
CA LEU A 17 2.63 1.39 -15.12
C LEU A 17 3.64 0.44 -14.48
N ASP A 18 4.38 -0.28 -15.31
CA ASP A 18 5.42 -1.21 -14.88
C ASP A 18 6.59 -0.46 -14.22
N PHE A 19 6.87 -0.79 -12.96
CA PHE A 19 7.90 -0.14 -12.14
C PHE A 19 9.24 -0.88 -12.15
N ARG A 20 9.35 -2.05 -12.78
CA ARG A 20 10.51 -2.95 -12.62
C ARG A 20 11.84 -2.32 -13.03
N GLU A 21 11.83 -1.45 -14.05
CA GLU A 21 13.03 -0.73 -14.47
C GLU A 21 13.57 0.23 -13.40
N MET A 22 12.74 0.62 -12.43
CA MET A 22 13.11 1.53 -11.34
C MET A 22 13.62 0.80 -10.09
N GLN A 23 13.31 -0.49 -9.93
CA GLN A 23 13.72 -1.28 -8.76
C GLN A 23 15.24 -1.31 -8.53
N PRO A 24 16.14 -1.25 -9.53
CA PRO A 24 17.57 -1.10 -9.26
C PRO A 24 17.97 0.22 -8.57
N TYR A 25 17.12 1.25 -8.62
CA TYR A 25 17.45 2.61 -8.20
C TYR A 25 16.65 3.08 -6.97
N ALA A 26 15.46 2.53 -6.75
CA ALA A 26 14.55 2.91 -5.67
C ALA A 26 13.79 1.70 -5.12
N SER A 27 13.33 1.77 -3.86
CA SER A 27 12.24 0.89 -3.40
C SER A 27 10.94 1.36 -4.03
N ILE A 28 10.00 0.43 -4.18
CA ILE A 28 8.66 0.72 -4.69
C ILE A 28 7.68 0.64 -3.54
N CYS A 29 6.85 1.67 -3.38
CA CYS A 29 5.60 1.53 -2.66
C CYS A 29 4.45 1.60 -3.66
N MET A 30 3.79 0.46 -3.88
CA MET A 30 2.66 0.38 -4.79
C MET A 30 1.35 0.61 -4.03
N ASP A 31 0.68 1.72 -4.34
CA ASP A 31 -0.64 2.09 -3.86
C ASP A 31 -1.69 1.35 -4.68
N VAL A 32 -2.12 0.20 -4.18
CA VAL A 32 -3.18 -0.57 -4.84
C VAL A 32 -4.51 0.14 -4.63
N LYS A 33 -5.11 0.53 -5.76
CA LYS A 33 -6.39 1.23 -5.79
C LYS A 33 -7.51 0.30 -5.36
N CYS A 34 -8.17 0.66 -4.26
CA CYS A 34 -9.34 -0.04 -3.76
C CYS A 34 -10.61 0.47 -4.48
N PRO A 35 -11.71 -0.31 -4.51
CA PRO A 35 -12.92 0.04 -5.26
C PRO A 35 -13.46 1.45 -5.01
N SER A 36 -13.39 1.95 -3.78
CA SER A 36 -13.89 3.30 -3.44
C SER A 36 -13.18 4.44 -4.20
N SER A 37 -11.96 4.21 -4.71
CA SER A 37 -11.22 5.23 -5.45
C SER A 37 -11.72 5.44 -6.88
N GLY A 38 -12.51 4.50 -7.43
CA GLY A 38 -12.95 4.53 -8.83
C GLY A 38 -11.81 4.33 -9.85
N GLU A 39 -10.65 3.86 -9.39
CA GLU A 39 -9.47 3.60 -10.23
C GLU A 39 -9.05 2.12 -10.06
N GLU A 40 -8.28 1.61 -11.01
CA GLU A 40 -7.80 0.22 -10.98
C GLU A 40 -6.28 0.17 -11.10
N SER A 41 -5.64 -0.67 -10.29
CA SER A 41 -4.23 -1.01 -10.40
C SER A 41 -4.03 -2.29 -11.21
N ASN A 42 -2.89 -2.44 -11.87
CA ASN A 42 -2.51 -3.69 -12.49
C ASN A 42 -1.96 -4.67 -11.44
N LEU A 43 -2.84 -5.52 -10.90
CA LEU A 43 -2.48 -6.52 -9.88
C LEU A 43 -1.41 -7.52 -10.35
N ALA A 44 -1.22 -7.69 -11.67
CA ALA A 44 -0.16 -8.55 -12.18
C ALA A 44 1.24 -8.08 -11.77
N LEU A 45 1.41 -6.79 -11.45
CA LEU A 45 2.67 -6.22 -10.99
C LEU A 45 3.03 -6.64 -9.56
N LEU A 46 2.05 -7.07 -8.75
CA LEU A 46 2.29 -7.44 -7.35
C LEU A 46 3.27 -8.60 -7.19
N ARG A 47 3.34 -9.51 -8.16
CA ARG A 47 4.33 -10.62 -8.19
C ARG A 47 5.78 -10.14 -8.28
N HIS A 48 6.00 -8.87 -8.64
CA HIS A 48 7.31 -8.26 -8.79
C HIS A 48 7.72 -7.43 -7.56
N ILE A 49 6.84 -7.30 -6.57
CA ILE A 49 7.16 -6.70 -5.28
C ILE A 49 8.20 -7.58 -4.58
N THR A 50 9.29 -6.95 -4.15
CA THR A 50 10.39 -7.62 -3.45
C THR A 50 10.35 -7.30 -1.95
N PRO A 51 11.15 -7.98 -1.10
CA PRO A 51 11.18 -7.70 0.33
C PRO A 51 11.62 -6.28 0.73
N ARG A 52 12.18 -5.48 -0.18
CA ARG A 52 12.53 -4.06 0.06
C ARG A 52 11.44 -3.08 -0.37
N ASP A 53 10.35 -3.58 -0.95
CA ASP A 53 9.22 -2.81 -1.47
C ASP A 53 8.03 -2.91 -0.49
N CYS A 54 7.04 -2.03 -0.65
CA CYS A 54 5.76 -2.08 0.05
C CYS A 54 4.57 -2.09 -0.90
N VAL A 55 3.46 -2.63 -0.41
CA VAL A 55 2.13 -2.53 -1.02
C VAL A 55 1.21 -1.84 -0.02
N LYS A 56 0.63 -0.72 -0.41
CA LYS A 56 -0.26 0.09 0.43
C LYS A 56 -1.67 0.04 -0.14
N PHE A 57 -2.63 -0.37 0.67
CA PHE A 57 -4.05 -0.25 0.36
C PHE A 57 -4.61 0.95 1.12
N VAL A 58 -5.15 1.92 0.37
CA VAL A 58 -5.84 3.07 0.95
C VAL A 58 -7.32 2.74 1.05
N VAL A 59 -7.81 2.51 2.26
CA VAL A 59 -9.12 1.89 2.57
C VAL A 59 -10.09 2.92 3.13
N ALA A 60 -11.25 3.08 2.49
CA ALA A 60 -12.33 3.96 2.96
C ALA A 60 -13.33 3.25 3.88
N ASP A 61 -13.60 1.96 3.62
CA ASP A 61 -14.68 1.20 4.26
C ASP A 61 -14.37 -0.32 4.30
N GLU A 62 -15.35 -1.11 4.75
CA GLU A 62 -15.25 -2.57 4.84
C GLU A 62 -15.13 -3.24 3.45
N ALA A 63 -15.71 -2.65 2.40
CA ALA A 63 -15.63 -3.22 1.05
C ALA A 63 -14.21 -3.10 0.49
N ASP A 64 -13.54 -1.98 0.73
CA ASP A 64 -12.12 -1.79 0.43
C ASP A 64 -11.23 -2.74 1.24
N LEU A 65 -11.53 -2.95 2.53
CA LEU A 65 -10.77 -3.88 3.37
C LEU A 65 -10.91 -5.33 2.87
N LEU A 66 -12.13 -5.73 2.49
CA LEU A 66 -12.39 -7.03 1.87
C LEU A 66 -11.65 -7.19 0.54
N TYR A 67 -11.61 -6.14 -0.28
CA TYR A 67 -10.84 -6.13 -1.51
C TYR A 67 -9.35 -6.34 -1.24
N ALA A 68 -8.77 -5.58 -0.30
CA ALA A 68 -7.37 -5.71 0.07
C ALA A 68 -7.05 -7.15 0.51
N ARG A 69 -7.88 -7.73 1.38
CA ARG A 69 -7.75 -9.14 1.80
C ARG A 69 -7.80 -10.11 0.63
N THR A 70 -8.72 -9.90 -0.30
CA THR A 70 -8.85 -10.75 -1.49
C THR A 70 -7.59 -10.69 -2.33
N VAL A 71 -7.05 -9.49 -2.57
CA VAL A 71 -5.79 -9.32 -3.30
C VAL A 71 -4.64 -10.04 -2.58
N MET A 72 -4.50 -9.84 -1.27
CA MET A 72 -3.45 -10.47 -0.44
C MET A 72 -3.54 -12.00 -0.44
N ALA A 73 -4.74 -12.56 -0.53
CA ALA A 73 -4.93 -14.01 -0.56
C ALA A 73 -4.58 -14.64 -1.92
N HIS A 74 -4.72 -13.88 -3.02
CA HIS A 74 -4.56 -14.39 -4.38
C HIS A 74 -3.23 -13.99 -5.04
N CYS A 75 -2.54 -12.97 -4.51
CA CYS A 75 -1.29 -12.46 -5.06
C CYS A 75 -0.12 -12.80 -4.13
N ASP A 76 0.97 -13.31 -4.69
CA ASP A 76 2.23 -13.48 -3.97
C ASP A 76 2.91 -12.12 -3.80
N ILE A 77 2.74 -11.51 -2.63
CA ILE A 77 3.35 -10.23 -2.25
C ILE A 77 4.45 -10.53 -1.24
N ARG A 78 5.71 -10.27 -1.62
CA ARG A 78 6.87 -10.56 -0.78
C ARG A 78 7.33 -9.37 0.07
N GLY A 79 6.78 -8.19 -0.18
CA GLY A 79 7.05 -6.94 0.53
C GLY A 79 6.10 -6.71 1.71
N GLU A 80 6.32 -5.62 2.44
CA GLU A 80 5.41 -5.23 3.53
C GLU A 80 4.06 -4.81 2.98
N ILE A 81 2.98 -5.24 3.65
CA ILE A 81 1.61 -4.87 3.29
C ILE A 81 1.09 -3.87 4.31
N ILE A 82 0.62 -2.73 3.83
CA ILE A 82 0.17 -1.61 4.64
C ILE A 82 -1.32 -1.38 4.37
N ILE A 83 -2.11 -1.29 5.45
CA ILE A 83 -3.47 -0.77 5.39
C ILE A 83 -3.45 0.67 5.90
N SER A 84 -3.86 1.61 5.06
CA SER A 84 -3.95 3.03 5.39
C SER A 84 -5.41 3.49 5.26
N PRO A 85 -6.05 3.95 6.34
CA PRO A 85 -7.39 4.51 6.23
C PRO A 85 -7.37 5.83 5.43
N VAL A 86 -8.42 6.06 4.62
CA VAL A 86 -8.72 7.36 4.01
C VAL A 86 -9.08 8.36 5.11
N GLU A 87 -8.70 9.63 4.95
CA GLU A 87 -9.10 10.67 5.90
C GLU A 87 -10.61 10.76 6.08
N GLY A 88 -11.07 10.81 7.33
CA GLY A 88 -12.49 10.91 7.68
C GLY A 88 -13.22 9.57 7.73
N SER A 89 -12.57 8.45 7.40
CA SER A 89 -13.12 7.12 7.68
C SER A 89 -13.05 6.77 9.17
N ASP A 90 -13.74 5.71 9.57
CA ASP A 90 -13.65 5.19 10.93
C ASP A 90 -12.36 4.36 11.09
N TYR A 91 -11.28 5.04 11.50
CA TYR A 91 -9.96 4.42 11.67
C TYR A 91 -9.99 3.30 12.69
N ARG A 92 -10.84 3.44 13.72
CA ARG A 92 -10.96 2.45 14.78
C ARG A 92 -11.65 1.21 14.26
N ALA A 93 -12.76 1.35 13.53
CA ALA A 93 -13.42 0.21 12.91
C ALA A 93 -12.44 -0.57 12.02
N ILE A 94 -11.67 0.10 11.15
CA ILE A 94 -10.70 -0.58 10.29
C ILE A 94 -9.60 -1.29 11.12
N ALA A 95 -9.07 -0.64 12.15
CA ALA A 95 -8.05 -1.23 13.02
C ALA A 95 -8.58 -2.44 13.82
N ASP A 96 -9.80 -2.34 14.36
CA ASP A 96 -10.46 -3.42 15.10
C ASP A 96 -10.65 -4.64 14.17
N ARG A 97 -11.06 -4.45 12.91
CA ARG A 97 -11.19 -5.54 11.92
C ARG A 97 -9.85 -6.19 11.59
N ILE A 98 -8.77 -5.42 11.45
CA ILE A 98 -7.41 -5.96 11.25
C ILE A 98 -7.00 -6.87 12.41
N VAL A 99 -7.30 -6.47 13.65
CA VAL A 99 -6.97 -7.24 14.86
C VAL A 99 -7.86 -8.49 14.97
N GLU A 100 -9.17 -8.34 14.79
CA GLU A 100 -10.16 -9.44 14.84
C GLU A 100 -9.79 -10.57 13.88
N GLU A 101 -9.34 -10.23 12.68
CA GLU A 101 -9.00 -11.18 11.62
C GLU A 101 -7.51 -11.58 11.63
N ASN A 102 -6.71 -11.02 12.56
CA ASN A 102 -5.26 -11.24 12.67
C ASN A 102 -4.55 -11.08 11.31
N LEU A 103 -4.86 -10.00 10.59
CA LEU A 103 -4.30 -9.77 9.26
C LEU A 103 -2.79 -9.48 9.34
N PRO A 104 -1.97 -10.08 8.47
CA PRO A 104 -0.51 -9.90 8.47
C PRO A 104 -0.12 -8.57 7.78
N VAL A 105 -0.58 -7.45 8.36
CA VAL A 105 -0.41 -6.10 7.78
C VAL A 105 0.10 -5.12 8.82
N ARG A 106 0.73 -4.05 8.34
CA ARG A 106 0.99 -2.85 9.15
C ARG A 106 -0.15 -1.86 8.97
N PHE A 107 -0.78 -1.44 10.07
CA PHE A 107 -1.71 -0.32 10.04
C PHE A 107 -0.95 1.01 10.07
N GLN A 108 -1.20 1.90 9.11
CA GLN A 108 -0.52 3.19 9.02
C GLN A 108 -1.50 4.31 8.69
N VAL A 109 -1.65 5.28 9.59
CA VAL A 109 -2.46 6.47 9.33
C VAL A 109 -1.72 7.48 8.45
N GLN A 110 -2.49 8.27 7.68
CA GLN A 110 -1.94 9.39 6.89
C GLN A 110 -1.64 10.57 7.82
N LEU A 111 -0.50 10.51 8.51
CA LEU A 111 -0.10 11.49 9.53
C LEU A 111 -0.14 12.94 9.03
N HIS A 112 0.26 13.19 7.78
CA HIS A 112 0.22 14.53 7.20
C HIS A 112 -1.20 15.10 7.19
N LYS A 113 -2.24 14.29 6.93
CA LYS A 113 -3.64 14.72 7.00
C LYS A 113 -4.09 15.01 8.43
N ILE A 114 -3.76 14.10 9.36
CA ILE A 114 -4.06 14.30 10.79
C ILE A 114 -3.41 15.58 11.32
N LEU A 115 -2.20 15.91 10.87
CA LEU A 115 -1.47 17.10 11.27
C LEU A 115 -1.84 18.36 10.44
N GLY A 116 -2.74 18.25 9.46
CA GLY A 116 -3.15 19.37 8.62
C GLY A 116 -2.05 19.88 7.66
N MET A 117 -1.08 19.02 7.33
CA MET A 117 -0.03 19.31 6.36
C MET A 117 -0.54 19.07 4.94
N ARG A 118 -0.12 19.94 4.01
CA ARG A 118 -0.44 19.86 2.58
C ARG A 118 0.80 19.49 1.79
#